data_AF-A0A2K5KJM6-F1
#
_entry.id   AF-A0A2K5KJM6-F1
#
_cell.length_a   1.000
_cell.length_b   1.000
_cell.length_c   1.000
_cell.angle_alpha   90.00
_cell.angle_beta   90.00
_cell.angle_gamma   90.00
#
_symmetry.space_group_name_H-M   'P 1'
#
loop_
_entity.id
_entity.type
_entity.pdbx_description
1 polymer ?
#
loop_
_entity_poly.entity_id
_entity_poly.type
_entity_poly.pdbx_seq_one_letter_code
_entity_poly.pdbx_strand_id
1 'polypeptide(L)'
;MKEEENEKELEDEPENKRKRENEKHKQYPEKRLVSKSLMDTLWAKFKLNRCPTIQESLSLSFEFDMTHKQISQWFCKKRKKYNKEMSKRKHKKKHT
;
A
#
# COMPACT_ATOMS: atom_id res chain seq x y z
N MET A 1 13.32 -26.43 -27.99
CA MET A 1 14.42 -25.49 -27.72
C MET A 1 14.54 -25.31 -26.22
N LYS A 2 15.75 -24.99 -25.80
CA LYS A 2 16.31 -25.02 -24.45
C LYS A 2 15.60 -24.05 -23.50
N GLU A 3 15.56 -24.44 -22.22
CA GLU A 3 15.22 -23.62 -21.06
C GLU A 3 16.08 -22.36 -21.00
N GLU A 4 15.52 -21.22 -20.56
CA GLU A 4 16.32 -20.18 -19.92
C GLU A 4 15.50 -19.37 -18.91
N GLU A 5 15.68 -19.79 -17.66
CA GLU A 5 15.58 -19.04 -16.42
C GLU A 5 16.26 -17.66 -16.54
N ASN A 6 15.62 -16.59 -16.06
CA ASN A 6 16.34 -15.34 -15.80
C ASN A 6 15.76 -14.68 -14.55
N GLU A 7 16.26 -15.14 -13.42
CA GLU A 7 16.36 -14.39 -12.19
C GLU A 7 17.12 -13.07 -12.46
N LYS A 8 16.51 -11.94 -12.14
CA LYS A 8 17.29 -10.75 -11.76
C LYS A 8 16.69 -10.13 -10.51
N GLU A 9 17.32 -10.49 -9.40
CA GLU A 9 17.48 -9.63 -8.24
C GLU A 9 17.94 -8.23 -8.68
N LEU A 10 17.34 -7.20 -8.10
CA LEU A 10 17.96 -5.90 -7.98
C LEU A 10 17.56 -5.31 -6.63
N GLU A 11 18.59 -5.21 -5.79
CA GLU A 11 18.63 -4.92 -4.37
C GLU A 11 18.07 -3.55 -3.96
N ASP A 12 17.83 -3.47 -2.65
CA ASP A 12 17.52 -2.33 -1.78
C ASP A 12 18.26 -1.00 -2.04
N GLU A 13 17.55 0.13 -1.97
CA GLU A 13 17.85 1.18 -0.96
C GLU A 13 16.69 2.22 -0.83
N PRO A 14 16.57 2.91 0.33
CA PRO A 14 15.35 3.56 0.80
C PRO A 14 15.30 5.07 0.48
N GLU A 15 14.41 5.49 -0.41
CA GLU A 15 14.26 6.92 -0.72
C GLU A 15 13.26 7.63 0.22
N ASN A 16 13.64 7.76 1.49
CA ASN A 16 13.12 8.78 2.40
C ASN A 16 13.66 10.16 1.96
N LYS A 17 13.26 10.68 0.78
CA LYS A 17 13.70 12.02 0.31
C LYS A 17 12.96 12.55 -0.95
N ARG A 18 11.62 12.52 -1.02
CA ARG A 18 10.89 13.32 -2.03
C ARG A 18 9.75 14.14 -1.43
N LYS A 19 10.13 15.21 -0.72
CA LYS A 19 9.27 16.37 -0.49
C LYS A 19 9.45 17.33 -1.67
N ARG A 20 8.32 17.83 -2.20
CA ARG A 20 8.14 18.94 -3.17
C ARG A 20 8.36 18.60 -4.64
N GLU A 21 7.29 18.12 -5.29
CA GLU A 21 6.84 18.57 -6.62
C GLU A 21 5.62 17.74 -7.03
N ASN A 22 4.43 18.12 -6.55
CA ASN A 22 3.21 17.99 -7.35
C ASN A 22 2.09 18.78 -6.63
N GLU A 23 2.21 20.11 -6.66
CA GLU A 23 1.20 21.04 -6.12
C GLU A 23 0.38 21.69 -7.25
N LYS A 24 0.08 20.93 -8.31
CA LYS A 24 -0.92 21.30 -9.31
C LYS A 24 -1.85 20.11 -9.49
N HIS A 25 -3.16 20.39 -9.52
CA HIS A 25 -4.30 19.46 -9.43
C HIS A 25 -4.76 19.08 -8.01
N LYS A 26 -5.01 20.09 -7.16
CA LYS A 26 -6.03 19.97 -6.09
C LYS A 26 -7.43 20.20 -6.68
N GLN A 27 -7.86 19.35 -7.60
CA GLN A 27 -9.29 19.12 -7.79
C GLN A 27 -9.58 17.84 -7.02
N TYR A 28 -9.85 17.97 -5.71
CA TYR A 28 -10.30 16.84 -4.92
C TYR A 28 -11.64 16.40 -5.50
N PRO A 29 -11.75 15.18 -6.06
CA PRO A 29 -13.06 14.65 -6.39
C PRO A 29 -13.86 14.60 -5.09
N GLU A 30 -15.07 15.12 -5.16
CA GLU A 30 -16.18 14.91 -4.23
C GLU A 30 -16.08 13.50 -3.62
N LYS A 31 -16.24 13.39 -2.30
CA LYS A 31 -15.97 12.21 -1.45
C LYS A 31 -16.46 10.91 -2.12
N ARG A 32 -15.67 10.36 -3.05
CA ARG A 32 -16.02 9.12 -3.73
C ARG A 32 -15.95 8.06 -2.65
N LEU A 33 -17.13 7.62 -2.22
CA LEU A 33 -17.27 6.43 -1.41
C LEU A 33 -16.68 5.31 -2.26
N VAL A 34 -15.44 4.96 -1.97
CA VAL A 34 -14.78 3.84 -2.61
C VAL A 34 -15.64 2.60 -2.41
N SER A 35 -15.79 1.82 -3.48
CA SER A 35 -16.65 0.63 -3.46
C SER A 35 -16.20 -0.35 -2.37
N LYS A 36 -17.16 -1.08 -1.80
CA LYS A 36 -16.87 -2.10 -0.79
C LYS A 36 -15.95 -3.19 -1.36
N SER A 37 -16.18 -3.61 -2.61
CA SER A 37 -15.34 -4.60 -3.30
C SER A 37 -13.88 -4.18 -3.37
N LEU A 38 -13.59 -2.92 -3.72
CA LEU A 38 -12.24 -2.37 -3.71
C LEU A 38 -11.61 -2.42 -2.31
N MET A 39 -12.35 -2.00 -1.28
CA MET A 39 -11.85 -2.05 0.10
C MET A 39 -11.54 -3.48 0.56
N ASP A 40 -12.38 -4.45 0.17
CA ASP A 40 -12.20 -5.86 0.50
C ASP A 40 -10.98 -6.44 -0.23
N THR A 41 -10.77 -6.13 -1.51
CA THR A 41 -9.58 -6.59 -2.26
C THR A 41 -8.29 -5.98 -1.71
N LEU A 42 -8.26 -4.67 -1.44
CA LEU A 42 -7.09 -4.03 -0.81
C LEU A 42 -6.78 -4.65 0.55
N TRP A 43 -7.81 -5.01 1.32
CA TRP A 43 -7.64 -5.69 2.60
C TRP A 43 -7.14 -7.13 2.45
N ALA A 44 -7.62 -7.89 1.47
CA ALA A 44 -7.12 -9.22 1.17
C ALA A 44 -5.63 -9.18 0.80
N LYS A 45 -5.25 -8.27 -0.10
CA LYS A 45 -3.84 -8.04 -0.48
C LYS A 45 -2.99 -7.60 0.71
N PHE A 46 -3.50 -6.72 1.56
CA PHE A 46 -2.80 -6.27 2.78
C PHE A 46 -2.46 -7.39 3.76
N LYS A 47 -3.35 -8.39 3.89
CA LYS A 47 -3.09 -9.54 4.77
C LYS A 47 -1.94 -10.40 4.26
N LEU A 48 -1.77 -10.48 2.94
CA LEU A 48 -0.69 -11.22 2.28
C LEU A 48 0.61 -10.41 2.29
N ASN A 49 0.56 -9.16 1.81
CA ASN A 49 1.68 -8.24 1.80
C ASN A 49 1.28 -6.88 2.39
N ARG A 50 1.86 -6.54 3.55
CA ARG A 50 1.58 -5.28 4.26
C ARG A 50 2.26 -4.06 3.61
N CYS A 51 3.31 -4.29 2.83
CA CYS A 51 4.10 -3.28 2.14
C CYS A 51 4.21 -3.67 0.66
N PRO A 52 3.15 -3.42 -0.14
CA PRO A 52 3.20 -3.72 -1.56
C PRO A 52 4.34 -2.98 -2.23
N THR A 53 4.98 -3.63 -3.19
CA THR A 53 6.02 -3.03 -4.03
C THR A 53 5.40 -1.93 -4.92
N ILE A 54 6.27 -1.18 -5.60
CA ILE A 54 5.84 -0.17 -6.58
C ILE A 54 5.01 -0.84 -7.68
N GLN A 55 5.45 -1.99 -8.20
CA GLN A 55 4.75 -2.73 -9.24
C GLN A 55 3.37 -3.21 -8.76
N GLU A 56 3.27 -3.82 -7.58
CA GLU A 56 1.97 -4.25 -7.03
C GLU A 56 1.02 -3.05 -6.83
N SER A 57 1.56 -1.93 -6.35
CA SER A 57 0.78 -0.70 -6.15
C SER A 57 0.30 -0.11 -7.48
N LEU A 58 1.10 -0.19 -8.53
CA LEU A 58 0.72 0.23 -9.88
C LEU A 58 -0.33 -0.71 -10.48
N SER A 59 -0.19 -2.03 -10.34
CA SER A 59 -1.20 -2.99 -10.79
C SER A 59 -2.56 -2.75 -10.13
N LEU A 60 -2.57 -2.49 -8.82
CA LEU A 60 -3.81 -2.12 -8.10
C LEU A 60 -4.37 -0.78 -8.58
N SER A 61 -3.51 0.17 -8.89
CA SER A 61 -3.94 1.47 -9.41
C SER A 61 -4.67 1.32 -10.75
N PHE A 62 -4.16 0.43 -11.62
CA PHE A 62 -4.75 0.10 -12.90
C PHE A 62 -6.06 -0.70 -12.75
N GLU A 63 -6.08 -1.74 -11.92
CA GLU A 63 -7.27 -2.60 -11.69
C GLU A 63 -8.47 -1.81 -11.16
N PHE A 64 -8.22 -0.78 -10.36
CA PHE A 64 -9.26 -0.06 -9.63
C PHE A 64 -9.49 1.38 -10.08
N ASP A 65 -8.89 1.79 -11.20
CA ASP A 65 -8.93 3.17 -11.72
C ASP A 65 -8.64 4.20 -10.61
N MET A 66 -7.59 3.93 -9.84
CA MET A 66 -7.12 4.78 -8.75
C MET A 66 -5.74 5.31 -9.07
N THR A 67 -5.36 6.42 -8.45
CA THR A 67 -3.97 6.87 -8.52
C THR A 67 -3.08 6.00 -7.64
N HIS A 68 -1.86 5.72 -8.08
CA HIS A 68 -0.82 5.08 -7.28
C HIS A 68 -0.67 5.72 -5.88
N LYS A 69 -0.82 7.05 -5.82
CA LYS A 69 -0.78 7.82 -4.57
C LYS A 69 -1.92 7.46 -3.61
N GLN A 70 -3.14 7.25 -4.11
CA GLN A 70 -4.27 6.81 -3.28
C GLN A 70 -4.05 5.41 -2.73
N ILE A 71 -3.57 4.47 -3.56
CA ILE A 71 -3.21 3.11 -3.13
C ILE A 71 -2.14 3.18 -2.04
N SER A 72 -1.02 3.86 -2.30
CA SER A 72 0.06 4.06 -1.34
C SER A 72 -0.41 4.68 -0.02
N GLN A 73 -1.27 5.70 -0.07
CA GLN A 73 -1.85 6.34 1.10
C GLN A 73 -2.74 5.39 1.90
N TRP A 74 -3.54 4.56 1.21
CA TRP A 74 -4.40 3.58 1.85
C TRP A 74 -3.57 2.57 2.64
N PHE A 75 -2.53 1.99 2.04
CA PHE A 75 -1.64 1.04 2.72
C PHE A 75 -0.94 1.68 3.91
N CYS A 76 -0.42 2.91 3.76
CA CYS A 76 0.19 3.66 4.86
C CYS A 76 -0.76 3.86 6.04
N LYS A 77 -2.00 4.32 5.78
CA LYS A 77 -3.02 4.52 6.82
C LYS A 77 -3.40 3.20 7.49
N LYS A 78 -3.55 2.12 6.70
CA LYS A 78 -3.91 0.80 7.21
C LYS A 78 -2.82 0.20 8.09
N ARG A 79 -1.54 0.31 7.71
CA ARG A 79 -0.39 -0.09 8.54
C ARG A 79 -0.36 0.63 9.88
N LYS A 80 -0.54 1.96 9.88
CA LYS A 80 -0.58 2.76 11.13
C LYS A 80 -1.67 2.28 12.08
N LYS A 81 -2.89 2.07 11.57
CA LYS A 81 -4.02 1.55 12.37
C LYS A 81 -3.74 0.15 12.90
N TYR A 82 -3.25 -0.75 12.04
CA TYR A 82 -2.93 -2.13 12.42
C TYR A 82 -1.84 -2.19 13.51
N ASN A 83 -0.73 -1.48 13.32
CA ASN A 83 0.38 -1.46 14.29
C ASN A 83 -0.05 -0.88 15.64
N LYS A 84 -0.92 0.14 15.65
CA LYS A 84 -1.50 0.69 16.89
C LYS A 84 -2.30 -0.37 17.65
N GLU A 85 -3.15 -1.12 16.96
CA GLU A 85 -3.95 -2.20 17.58
C GLU A 85 -3.08 -3.36 18.06
N MET A 86 -2.09 -3.78 17.27
CA MET A 86 -1.14 -4.83 17.68
C MET A 86 -0.28 -4.39 18.87
N SER A 87 0.13 -3.12 18.93
CA SER A 87 0.84 -2.56 20.07
C SER A 87 0.00 -2.64 21.34
N LYS A 88 -1.26 -2.19 21.31
CA LYS A 88 -2.18 -2.29 22.47
C LYS A 88 -2.33 -3.72 22.98
N ARG A 89 -2.44 -4.71 22.08
CA ARG A 89 -2.53 -6.13 22.44
C ARG A 89 -1.29 -6.62 23.19
N LYS A 90 -0.09 -6.16 22.80
CA LYS A 90 1.15 -6.48 23.51
C LYS A 90 1.19 -5.91 24.93
N HIS A 91 0.71 -4.68 25.12
CA HIS A 91 0.65 -4.06 26.45
C HIS A 91 -0.30 -4.83 27.38
N LYS A 92 -1.48 -5.22 26.90
CA LYS A 92 -2.43 -6.02 27.69
C LYS A 92 -1.84 -7.36 28.15
N LYS A 93 -1.13 -8.07 27.27
CA LYS A 93 -0.46 -9.35 27.60
C LYS A 93 0.69 -9.23 28.62
N LYS A 94 1.23 -8.03 28.87
CA LYS A 94 2.29 -7.82 29.86
C LYS A 94 1.76 -7.44 31.25
N HIS A 95 0.47 -7.08 31.33
CA HIS A 95 -0.20 -6.70 32.57
C HIS A 95 -1.22 -7.76 33.03
N THR A 96 -1.17 -8.95 32.43
CA THR A 96 -1.86 -10.17 32.88
C THR A 96 -0.78 -11.16 33.23
#